data_AF-A0A1J4KJF5-F1
#
_entry.id   AF-A0A1J4KJF5-F1
#
_cell.length_a   1.000
_cell.length_b   1.000
_cell.length_c   1.000
_cell.angle_alpha   90.00
_cell.angle_beta   90.00
_cell.angle_gamma   90.00
#
_symmetry.space_group_name_H-M   'P 1'
#
loop_
_entity.id
_entity.type
_entity.pdbx_description
1 polymer ?
#
loop_
_entity_poly.entity_id
_entity_poly.type
_entity_poly.pdbx_seq_one_letter_code
_entity_poly.pdbx_strand_id
1 'polypeptide(L)'
;MNQMMVVMKAFIFIVLVCSGLLQIKLGRERIMNTVTGTSHNLNRNSKNNSLFIPVNQSKYGKPLPLEDKDTSESNMKWAIEFLKLPVWSAGYNNCAKDDHGNSERYREVSCYELYRAATVIETWENSLKQKETKGLVFVNTTNQKFPQKLSMLYHGIQLAISLNKMLVTFHNDFEPLKLPSSIFDAIDNVDVKNRFDVKNNLNFNLENLTIVPTNHLFNCVDFRSIDNIEIKSSSWAQSLYTSNIIAPIIKQNFGYHAAYILGNYLFGSSEKPKSECFIDNTEIVVEGWVPENKGLDSPTRYHEFYNRCGFNDNETTMLFSSSLITTNSSIIHDLNMNVDFSQSNYDKILHFDSNDQHSLVCELHALISARKIVRTFGSMLGFWANALQGSKGYYINGIDHICVNLTNSQQGSLFHTFVPRDYHWLYYANDWFYLCGTNVDEAHLYLDYLLW
;
A
#
# COMPACT_ATOMS: atom_id res chain seq x y z
N MET A 1 48.36 -16.18 -43.32
CA MET A 1 47.20 -16.17 -42.39
C MET A 1 47.33 -15.16 -41.25
N ASN A 2 48.47 -15.04 -40.55
CA ASN A 2 48.58 -14.15 -39.38
C ASN A 2 48.46 -12.64 -39.68
N GLN A 3 48.95 -12.14 -40.82
CA GLN A 3 48.85 -10.70 -41.14
C GLN A 3 47.40 -10.25 -41.40
N MET A 4 46.60 -11.06 -42.07
CA MET A 4 45.20 -10.72 -42.36
C MET A 4 44.34 -10.69 -41.09
N MET A 5 44.64 -11.55 -40.12
CA MET A 5 43.95 -11.55 -38.82
C MET A 5 44.31 -10.33 -37.96
N VAL A 6 45.54 -9.82 -38.06
CA VAL A 6 45.96 -8.58 -37.37
C VAL A 6 45.25 -7.37 -37.98
N VAL A 7 45.17 -7.29 -39.31
CA VAL A 7 44.45 -6.22 -40.02
C VAL A 7 42.95 -6.23 -39.66
N MET A 8 42.33 -7.42 -39.62
CA MET A 8 40.91 -7.54 -39.26
C MET A 8 40.63 -7.12 -37.81
N LYS A 9 41.51 -7.50 -36.86
CA LYS A 9 41.39 -7.06 -35.45
C LYS A 9 41.58 -5.55 -35.30
N ALA A 10 42.53 -4.97 -36.02
CA ALA A 10 42.74 -3.51 -36.03
C ALA A 10 41.51 -2.78 -36.60
N PHE A 11 40.92 -3.31 -37.67
CA PHE A 11 39.71 -2.73 -38.27
C PHE A 11 38.50 -2.78 -37.32
N ILE A 12 38.27 -3.93 -36.67
CA ILE A 12 37.19 -4.09 -35.68
C ILE A 12 37.40 -3.13 -34.50
N PHE A 13 38.64 -2.99 -34.01
CA PHE A 13 38.94 -2.06 -32.92
C PHE A 13 38.66 -0.61 -33.31
N ILE A 14 39.03 -0.18 -34.52
CA ILE A 14 38.74 1.16 -35.03
C ILE A 14 37.22 1.39 -35.11
N VAL A 15 36.46 0.42 -35.63
CA VAL A 15 34.99 0.53 -35.72
C VAL A 15 34.35 0.65 -34.33
N LEU A 16 34.82 -0.13 -33.35
CA LEU A 16 34.30 -0.07 -31.98
C LEU A 16 34.63 1.26 -31.29
N VAL A 17 35.86 1.77 -31.48
CA VAL A 17 36.26 3.08 -30.94
C VAL A 17 35.47 4.21 -31.60
N CYS A 18 35.29 4.18 -32.93
CA CYS A 18 34.49 5.17 -33.65
C CYS A 18 33.01 5.13 -33.21
N SER A 19 32.44 3.94 -33.00
CA SER A 19 31.07 3.78 -32.50
C SER A 19 30.91 4.32 -31.07
N GLY A 20 31.87 4.02 -30.18
CA GLY A 20 31.89 4.56 -28.82
C GLY A 20 32.01 6.09 -28.78
N LEU A 21 32.88 6.67 -29.61
CA LEU A 21 33.02 8.13 -29.73
C LEU A 21 31.77 8.79 -30.31
N LEU A 22 31.09 8.13 -31.27
CA LEU A 22 29.83 8.61 -31.82
C LEU A 22 28.71 8.56 -30.78
N GLN A 23 28.63 7.50 -29.97
CA GLN A 23 27.68 7.39 -28.86
C GLN A 23 27.94 8.44 -27.78
N ILE A 24 29.20 8.75 -27.46
CA ILE A 24 29.57 9.83 -26.52
C ILE A 24 29.19 11.19 -27.11
N LYS A 25 29.40 11.42 -28.41
CA LYS A 25 29.04 12.67 -29.07
C LYS A 25 27.52 12.88 -29.13
N LEU A 26 26.77 11.86 -29.53
CA LEU A 26 25.30 11.87 -29.57
C LEU A 26 24.69 11.94 -28.16
N GLY A 27 25.33 11.30 -27.17
CA GLY A 27 24.98 11.42 -25.76
C GLY A 27 25.20 12.84 -25.23
N ARG A 28 26.31 13.49 -25.59
CA ARG A 28 26.60 14.89 -25.24
C ARG A 28 25.64 15.87 -25.92
N GLU A 29 25.27 15.66 -27.19
CA GLU A 29 24.31 16.52 -27.89
C GLU A 29 22.89 16.35 -27.34
N ARG A 30 22.48 15.14 -26.92
CA ARG A 30 21.23 14.95 -26.16
C ARG A 30 21.26 15.66 -24.82
N ILE A 31 22.37 15.62 -24.08
CA ILE A 31 22.48 16.34 -22.80
C ILE A 31 22.49 17.86 -23.01
N MET A 32 23.17 18.39 -24.04
CA MET A 32 23.18 19.85 -24.31
C MET A 32 21.86 20.40 -24.86
N ASN A 33 21.11 19.62 -25.63
CA ASN A 33 19.78 20.03 -26.11
C ASN A 33 18.68 19.87 -25.03
N THR A 34 18.92 19.08 -23.99
CA THR A 34 18.05 19.02 -22.81
C THR A 34 18.41 20.10 -21.77
N VAL A 35 19.64 20.62 -21.80
CA VAL A 35 20.16 21.66 -20.87
C VAL A 35 19.96 23.10 -21.39
N THR A 36 19.52 23.29 -22.63
CA THR A 36 19.24 24.63 -23.20
C THR A 36 17.75 25.04 -23.16
N GLY A 37 16.87 24.17 -22.68
CA GLY A 37 15.51 24.54 -22.25
C GLY A 37 15.47 24.73 -20.74
N THR A 38 15.50 25.99 -20.28
CA THR A 38 15.38 26.43 -18.87
C THR A 38 16.56 26.15 -17.93
N SER A 39 17.65 26.90 -18.13
CA SER A 39 18.64 27.19 -17.09
C SER A 39 18.02 28.14 -16.05
N HIS A 40 17.68 27.62 -14.87
CA HIS A 40 17.71 28.41 -13.64
C HIS A 40 18.97 28.04 -12.85
N ASN A 41 19.88 29.00 -12.74
CA ASN A 41 21.09 28.94 -11.93
C ASN A 41 20.78 28.53 -10.48
N LEU A 42 21.09 27.29 -10.11
CA LEU A 42 21.25 26.90 -8.71
C LEU A 42 22.67 27.25 -8.26
N ASN A 43 22.86 28.54 -7.98
CA ASN A 43 24.01 29.01 -7.25
C ASN A 43 23.78 28.65 -5.76
N ARG A 44 24.50 27.62 -5.29
CA ARG A 44 24.60 27.28 -3.86
C ARG A 44 25.32 28.44 -3.17
N ASN A 45 24.55 29.38 -2.60
CA ASN A 45 24.93 30.09 -1.39
C ASN A 45 23.72 30.81 -0.76
N SER A 46 23.46 30.42 0.49
CA SER A 46 22.87 31.18 1.60
C SER A 46 21.49 31.83 1.44
N LYS A 47 20.58 31.36 2.31
CA LYS A 47 19.52 32.10 3.02
C LYS A 47 18.51 32.90 2.19
N ASN A 48 17.24 32.52 2.43
CA ASN A 48 15.99 33.25 2.23
C ASN A 48 15.20 32.97 0.94
N ASN A 49 13.93 32.64 1.21
CA ASN A 49 12.76 32.65 0.33
C ASN A 49 12.77 31.65 -0.83
N SER A 50 12.42 30.39 -0.53
CA SER A 50 11.78 29.53 -1.52
C SER A 50 10.48 30.20 -1.98
N LEU A 51 10.50 30.68 -3.21
CA LEU A 51 9.36 31.23 -3.92
C LEU A 51 8.26 30.16 -3.96
N PHE A 52 7.27 30.30 -3.09
CA PHE A 52 6.05 29.49 -3.11
C PHE A 52 5.34 29.72 -4.44
N ILE A 53 5.38 28.72 -5.32
CA ILE A 53 4.39 28.60 -6.38
C ILE A 53 3.29 27.71 -5.77
N PRO A 54 2.13 28.27 -5.37
CA PRO A 54 1.01 27.45 -4.95
C PRO A 54 0.62 26.57 -6.14
N VAL A 55 0.84 25.27 -6.00
CA VAL A 55 0.32 24.29 -6.95
C VAL A 55 -1.19 24.38 -6.84
N ASN A 56 -1.83 24.84 -7.90
CA ASN A 56 -3.28 24.93 -7.94
C ASN A 56 -3.86 23.51 -7.87
N GLN A 57 -4.33 23.09 -6.69
CA GLN A 57 -4.85 21.75 -6.42
C GLN A 57 -5.98 21.35 -7.39
N SER A 58 -6.70 22.32 -7.94
CA SER A 58 -7.77 22.09 -8.93
C SER A 58 -7.27 21.54 -10.28
N LYS A 59 -5.96 21.58 -10.56
CA LYS A 59 -5.39 21.10 -11.84
C LYS A 59 -5.07 19.60 -11.83
N TYR A 60 -4.95 18.99 -10.65
CA TYR A 60 -4.53 17.58 -10.50
C TYR A 60 -5.57 16.68 -9.83
N GLY A 61 -6.59 17.24 -9.17
CA GLY A 61 -7.71 16.46 -8.64
C GLY A 61 -8.69 16.03 -9.74
N LYS A 62 -8.38 14.96 -10.49
CA LYS A 62 -9.41 14.30 -11.32
C LYS A 62 -10.44 13.66 -10.38
N PRO A 63 -11.75 13.89 -10.57
CA PRO A 63 -12.76 13.14 -9.83
C PRO A 63 -12.60 11.64 -10.16
N LEU A 64 -12.76 10.80 -9.14
CA LEU A 64 -12.81 9.35 -9.34
C LEU A 64 -13.97 9.01 -10.27
N PRO A 65 -13.80 8.08 -11.23
CA PRO A 65 -14.86 7.70 -12.15
C PRO A 65 -15.85 6.75 -11.45
N LEU A 66 -16.65 7.30 -10.53
CA LEU A 66 -17.66 6.53 -9.80
C LEU A 66 -18.80 6.10 -10.74
N GLU A 67 -19.31 4.89 -10.53
CA GLU A 67 -20.48 4.42 -11.26
C GLU A 67 -21.77 4.90 -10.59
N ASP A 68 -22.47 5.81 -11.26
CA ASP A 68 -23.74 6.36 -10.79
C ASP A 68 -24.91 5.47 -11.22
N LYS A 69 -25.15 4.42 -10.43
CA LYS A 69 -26.28 3.51 -10.56
C LYS A 69 -26.97 3.35 -9.21
N ASP A 70 -28.28 3.14 -9.25
CA ASP A 70 -29.06 2.93 -8.03
C ASP A 70 -28.87 1.54 -7.44
N THR A 71 -29.02 1.43 -6.12
CA THR A 71 -29.02 0.16 -5.37
C THR A 71 -30.00 0.31 -4.20
N SER A 72 -30.72 -0.76 -3.87
CA SER A 72 -31.66 -0.72 -2.75
C SER A 72 -30.94 -0.61 -1.41
N GLU A 73 -31.60 0.00 -0.42
CA GLU A 73 -31.07 0.13 0.94
C GLU A 73 -30.77 -1.23 1.59
N SER A 74 -31.59 -2.25 1.30
CA SER A 74 -31.37 -3.62 1.78
C SER A 74 -30.06 -4.21 1.26
N ASN A 75 -29.77 -4.02 -0.02
CA ASN A 75 -28.57 -4.53 -0.68
C ASN A 75 -27.33 -3.79 -0.17
N MET A 76 -27.46 -2.48 0.04
CA MET A 76 -26.40 -1.67 0.64
C MET A 76 -26.08 -2.13 2.07
N LYS A 77 -27.10 -2.30 2.91
CA LYS A 77 -26.92 -2.77 4.29
C LYS A 77 -26.23 -4.13 4.33
N TRP A 78 -26.68 -5.07 3.51
CA TRP A 78 -26.03 -6.38 3.36
C TRP A 78 -24.56 -6.24 2.94
N ALA A 79 -24.25 -5.40 1.94
CA ALA A 79 -22.89 -5.20 1.49
C ALA A 79 -21.99 -4.59 2.57
N ILE A 80 -22.48 -3.61 3.33
CA ILE A 80 -21.75 -2.99 4.46
C ILE A 80 -21.40 -4.04 5.53
N GLU A 81 -22.36 -4.88 5.89
CA GLU A 81 -22.18 -5.95 6.89
C GLU A 81 -21.25 -7.05 6.37
N PHE A 82 -21.45 -7.51 5.13
CA PHE A 82 -20.67 -8.56 4.49
C PHE A 82 -19.20 -8.16 4.31
N LEU A 83 -18.95 -6.90 3.91
CA LEU A 83 -17.61 -6.34 3.75
C LEU A 83 -17.01 -5.89 5.08
N LYS A 84 -17.75 -5.92 6.20
CA LYS A 84 -17.28 -5.49 7.53
C LYS A 84 -16.74 -4.05 7.57
N LEU A 85 -17.44 -3.14 6.88
CA LEU A 85 -17.00 -1.74 6.82
C LEU A 85 -17.04 -1.09 8.22
N PRO A 86 -16.10 -0.20 8.56
CA PRO A 86 -15.93 0.31 9.91
C PRO A 86 -16.92 1.42 10.23
N VAL A 87 -18.22 1.11 10.28
CA VAL A 87 -19.31 2.08 10.52
C VAL A 87 -19.20 2.83 11.85
N TRP A 88 -18.37 2.33 12.77
CA TRP A 88 -18.03 2.96 14.05
C TRP A 88 -16.96 4.05 13.94
N SER A 89 -16.23 4.13 12.82
CA SER A 89 -15.17 5.11 12.59
C SER A 89 -15.76 6.49 12.31
N ALA A 90 -15.19 7.54 12.90
CA ALA A 90 -15.55 8.92 12.58
C ALA A 90 -15.15 9.33 11.15
N GLY A 91 -14.20 8.60 10.55
CA GLY A 91 -13.75 8.80 9.18
C GLY A 91 -14.55 8.01 8.14
N TYR A 92 -15.43 7.10 8.55
CA TYR A 92 -16.25 6.30 7.62
C TYR A 92 -17.23 7.19 6.86
N ASN A 93 -17.13 7.18 5.53
CA ASN A 93 -18.06 7.90 4.66
C ASN A 93 -19.15 6.94 4.16
N ASN A 94 -20.38 7.15 4.63
CA ASN A 94 -21.51 6.38 4.13
C ASN A 94 -21.75 6.71 2.64
N CYS A 95 -21.89 5.67 1.83
CA CYS A 95 -22.20 5.81 0.41
C CYS A 95 -23.64 6.31 0.18
N ALA A 96 -24.54 6.22 1.18
CA ALA A 96 -25.93 6.67 1.10
C ALA A 96 -26.04 8.20 1.14
N LYS A 97 -27.10 8.77 0.55
CA LYS A 97 -27.32 10.24 0.58
C LYS A 97 -27.54 10.66 2.03
N ASP A 98 -26.87 11.72 2.46
CA ASP A 98 -27.19 12.36 3.73
C ASP A 98 -28.59 12.97 3.63
N ASP A 99 -29.25 13.16 4.78
CA ASP A 99 -30.61 13.73 4.88
C ASP A 99 -30.73 15.17 4.31
N HIS A 100 -29.61 15.75 3.87
CA HIS A 100 -29.51 17.08 3.27
C HIS A 100 -29.13 17.08 1.78
N GLY A 101 -29.01 15.91 1.14
CA GLY A 101 -28.74 15.79 -0.30
C GLY A 101 -27.36 16.30 -0.75
N ASN A 102 -26.41 16.53 0.16
CA ASN A 102 -25.08 17.10 -0.08
C ASN A 102 -23.95 16.05 -0.16
N SER A 103 -24.28 14.79 0.03
CA SER A 103 -23.36 13.64 0.06
C SER A 103 -22.46 13.40 -1.17
N GLU A 104 -22.67 14.07 -2.30
CA GLU A 104 -21.92 13.80 -3.53
C GLU A 104 -20.45 14.27 -3.46
N ARG A 105 -20.09 15.21 -2.57
CA ARG A 105 -18.74 15.83 -2.59
C ARG A 105 -17.64 15.04 -1.89
N TYR A 106 -17.96 14.06 -1.05
CA TYR A 106 -16.97 13.40 -0.17
C TYR A 106 -16.89 11.89 -0.30
N ARG A 107 -17.72 11.27 -1.15
CA ARG A 107 -17.71 9.82 -1.33
C ARG A 107 -16.54 9.41 -2.21
N GLU A 108 -15.82 8.41 -1.74
CA GLU A 108 -14.84 7.71 -2.56
C GLU A 108 -15.44 6.54 -3.30
N VAL A 109 -16.53 5.95 -2.81
CA VAL A 109 -17.14 4.75 -3.39
C VAL A 109 -18.64 4.94 -3.47
N SER A 110 -19.26 4.58 -4.60
CA SER A 110 -20.72 4.56 -4.72
C SER A 110 -21.33 3.34 -4.03
N CYS A 111 -22.59 3.42 -3.61
CA CYS A 111 -23.28 2.26 -3.03
C CYS A 111 -23.40 1.09 -4.01
N TYR A 112 -23.56 1.40 -5.30
CA TYR A 112 -23.59 0.38 -6.34
C TYR A 112 -22.25 -0.37 -6.43
N GLU A 113 -21.12 0.33 -6.38
CA GLU A 113 -19.80 -0.32 -6.41
C GLU A 113 -19.57 -1.20 -5.18
N LEU A 114 -20.01 -0.78 -3.98
CA LEU A 114 -19.97 -1.62 -2.78
C LEU A 114 -20.79 -2.89 -2.96
N TYR A 115 -22.04 -2.76 -3.42
CA TYR A 115 -22.91 -3.90 -3.65
C TYR A 115 -22.35 -4.85 -4.71
N ARG A 116 -21.93 -4.33 -5.87
CA ARG A 116 -21.31 -5.11 -6.94
C ARG A 116 -20.11 -5.90 -6.42
N ALA A 117 -19.22 -5.24 -5.69
CA ALA A 117 -18.01 -5.87 -5.20
C ALA A 117 -18.32 -6.96 -4.16
N ALA A 118 -19.27 -6.72 -3.25
CA ALA A 118 -19.76 -7.74 -2.32
C ALA A 118 -20.34 -8.96 -3.06
N THR A 119 -21.14 -8.75 -4.11
CA THR A 119 -21.68 -9.84 -4.94
C THR A 119 -20.60 -10.63 -5.67
N VAL A 120 -19.53 -9.98 -6.15
CA VAL A 120 -18.40 -10.66 -6.79
C VAL A 120 -17.67 -11.57 -5.79
N ILE A 121 -17.43 -11.07 -4.57
CA ILE A 121 -16.81 -11.86 -3.49
C ILE A 121 -17.73 -13.01 -3.08
N GLU A 122 -19.03 -12.77 -2.89
CA GLU A 122 -20.02 -13.81 -2.57
C GLU A 122 -20.08 -14.90 -3.66
N THR A 123 -20.01 -14.51 -4.93
CA THR A 123 -19.96 -15.46 -6.06
C THR A 123 -18.74 -16.35 -5.97
N TRP A 124 -17.57 -15.76 -5.66
CA TRP A 124 -16.35 -16.52 -5.41
C TRP A 124 -16.49 -17.43 -4.18
N GLU A 125 -17.05 -16.97 -3.05
CA GLU A 125 -17.30 -17.83 -1.90
C GLU A 125 -18.22 -19.02 -2.23
N ASN A 126 -19.21 -18.81 -3.08
CA ASN A 126 -20.13 -19.86 -3.51
C ASN A 126 -19.43 -20.88 -4.42
N SER A 127 -18.50 -20.45 -5.29
CA SER A 127 -17.69 -21.38 -6.09
C SER A 127 -16.77 -22.25 -5.22
N LEU A 128 -16.26 -21.72 -4.09
CA LEU A 128 -15.52 -22.50 -3.10
C LEU A 128 -16.42 -23.60 -2.49
N LYS A 129 -17.63 -23.23 -2.06
CA LYS A 129 -18.61 -24.16 -1.44
C LYS A 129 -19.04 -25.26 -2.42
N GLN A 130 -19.20 -24.91 -3.69
CA GLN A 130 -19.57 -25.84 -4.77
C GLN A 130 -18.39 -26.66 -5.31
N LYS A 131 -17.16 -26.38 -4.83
CA LYS A 131 -15.90 -27.02 -5.29
C LYS A 131 -15.62 -26.79 -6.79
N GLU A 132 -15.95 -25.62 -7.29
CA GLU A 132 -15.78 -25.23 -8.71
C GLU A 132 -14.50 -24.41 -8.95
N THR A 133 -13.56 -24.43 -7.99
CA THR A 133 -12.32 -23.65 -8.06
C THR A 133 -11.26 -24.32 -8.95
N LYS A 134 -10.37 -23.50 -9.52
CA LYS A 134 -9.35 -23.91 -10.50
C LYS A 134 -7.95 -23.99 -9.90
N GLY A 135 -7.81 -24.67 -8.76
CA GLY A 135 -6.56 -24.75 -7.99
C GLY A 135 -6.52 -23.74 -6.84
N LEU A 136 -5.32 -23.43 -6.34
CA LEU A 136 -5.15 -22.63 -5.13
C LEU A 136 -4.08 -21.53 -5.25
N VAL A 137 -4.24 -20.50 -4.42
CA VAL A 137 -3.26 -19.46 -4.12
C VAL A 137 -2.88 -19.65 -2.66
N PHE A 138 -1.63 -20.03 -2.42
CA PHE A 138 -1.06 -20.15 -1.09
C PHE A 138 -0.24 -18.90 -0.76
N VAL A 139 -0.63 -18.22 0.31
CA VAL A 139 0.09 -17.06 0.84
C VAL A 139 0.96 -17.53 2.01
N ASN A 140 2.26 -17.61 1.77
CA ASN A 140 3.22 -18.08 2.75
C ASN A 140 3.81 -16.88 3.51
N THR A 141 3.24 -16.56 4.67
CA THR A 141 3.58 -15.41 5.51
C THR A 141 4.81 -15.62 6.41
N THR A 142 5.51 -16.73 6.26
CA THR A 142 6.68 -17.07 7.10
C THR A 142 7.76 -15.98 7.00
N ASN A 143 8.28 -15.55 8.16
CA ASN A 143 9.32 -14.51 8.30
C ASN A 143 8.93 -13.11 7.82
N GLN A 144 7.64 -12.79 7.73
CA GLN A 144 7.16 -11.47 7.34
C GLN A 144 6.62 -10.73 8.57
N LYS A 145 6.88 -9.41 8.68
CA LYS A 145 6.26 -8.60 9.74
C LYS A 145 4.77 -8.40 9.43
N PHE A 146 3.98 -8.10 10.46
CA PHE A 146 2.51 -8.09 10.35
C PHE A 146 1.95 -7.21 9.22
N PRO A 147 2.39 -5.95 9.02
CA PRO A 147 1.90 -5.13 7.90
C PRO A 147 2.16 -5.73 6.50
N GLN A 148 3.29 -6.42 6.31
CA GLN A 148 3.61 -7.14 5.08
C GLN A 148 2.64 -8.31 4.87
N LYS A 149 2.29 -9.04 5.94
CA LYS A 149 1.33 -10.16 5.86
C LYS A 149 -0.04 -9.68 5.35
N LEU A 150 -0.52 -8.53 5.82
CA LEU A 150 -1.76 -7.92 5.33
C LEU A 150 -1.70 -7.68 3.80
N SER A 151 -0.62 -7.07 3.34
CA SER A 151 -0.36 -6.82 1.90
C SER A 151 -0.27 -8.12 1.09
N MET A 152 0.38 -9.15 1.62
CA MET A 152 0.49 -10.45 0.96
C MET A 152 -0.87 -11.14 0.83
N LEU A 153 -1.69 -11.15 1.87
CA LEU A 153 -3.02 -11.76 1.81
C LEU A 153 -3.96 -10.98 0.90
N TYR A 154 -3.86 -9.64 0.91
CA TYR A 154 -4.55 -8.79 -0.04
C TYR A 154 -4.20 -9.11 -1.50
N HIS A 155 -2.94 -9.42 -1.80
CA HIS A 155 -2.53 -9.86 -3.13
C HIS A 155 -3.06 -11.26 -3.45
N GLY A 156 -3.04 -12.15 -2.44
CA GLY A 156 -3.62 -13.47 -2.53
C GLY A 156 -5.11 -13.45 -2.90
N ILE A 157 -5.92 -12.62 -2.24
CA ILE A 157 -7.37 -12.56 -2.52
C ILE A 157 -7.68 -11.98 -3.90
N GLN A 158 -6.90 -11.00 -4.37
CA GLN A 158 -7.06 -10.47 -5.72
C GLN A 158 -6.81 -11.55 -6.78
N LEU A 159 -5.75 -12.35 -6.62
CA LEU A 159 -5.47 -13.49 -7.49
C LEU A 159 -6.55 -14.57 -7.37
N ALA A 160 -6.95 -14.91 -6.15
CA ALA A 160 -7.93 -15.95 -5.87
C ALA A 160 -9.28 -15.65 -6.53
N ILE A 161 -9.79 -14.43 -6.37
CA ILE A 161 -11.04 -14.00 -7.01
C ILE A 161 -10.87 -13.94 -8.54
N SER A 162 -9.80 -13.31 -9.03
CA SER A 162 -9.62 -13.09 -10.47
C SER A 162 -9.43 -14.38 -11.27
N LEU A 163 -8.86 -15.40 -10.65
CA LEU A 163 -8.58 -16.69 -11.28
C LEU A 163 -9.54 -17.80 -10.84
N ASN A 164 -10.52 -17.48 -9.98
CA ASN A 164 -11.43 -18.43 -9.34
C ASN A 164 -10.68 -19.60 -8.66
N LYS A 165 -9.72 -19.26 -7.80
CA LYS A 165 -8.89 -20.20 -7.04
C LYS A 165 -9.22 -20.14 -5.54
N MET A 166 -8.91 -21.20 -4.83
CA MET A 166 -8.95 -21.23 -3.38
C MET A 166 -7.85 -20.34 -2.79
N LEU A 167 -8.12 -19.62 -1.69
CA LEU A 167 -7.09 -18.87 -0.96
C LEU A 167 -6.73 -19.60 0.34
N VAL A 168 -5.44 -19.88 0.52
CA VAL A 168 -4.90 -20.61 1.67
C VAL A 168 -3.80 -19.79 2.34
N THR A 169 -3.80 -19.71 3.67
CA THR A 169 -2.76 -19.02 4.46
C THR A 169 -2.68 -19.60 5.87
N PHE A 170 -1.71 -19.20 6.68
CA PHE A 170 -1.69 -19.49 8.12
C PHE A 170 -2.60 -18.52 8.87
N HIS A 171 -3.68 -18.98 9.51
CA HIS A 171 -4.62 -18.09 10.20
C HIS A 171 -4.00 -17.40 11.42
N ASN A 172 -3.23 -18.14 12.22
CA ASN A 172 -2.53 -17.63 13.41
C ASN A 172 -1.59 -16.46 13.12
N ASP A 173 -1.17 -16.30 11.86
CA ASP A 173 -0.33 -15.18 11.45
C ASP A 173 -1.06 -13.83 11.39
N PHE A 174 -2.39 -13.82 11.51
CA PHE A 174 -3.25 -12.64 11.44
C PHE A 174 -3.99 -12.32 12.74
N GLU A 175 -3.88 -13.15 13.78
CA GLU A 175 -4.53 -12.90 15.07
C GLU A 175 -4.12 -11.53 15.68
N PRO A 176 -5.02 -10.79 16.35
CA PRO A 176 -6.41 -11.14 16.65
C PRO A 176 -7.41 -10.87 15.51
N LEU A 177 -6.98 -10.49 14.30
CA LEU A 177 -7.93 -10.31 13.19
C LEU A 177 -8.53 -11.65 12.79
N LYS A 178 -9.86 -11.66 12.65
CA LYS A 178 -10.61 -12.85 12.21
C LYS A 178 -10.78 -12.82 10.71
N LEU A 179 -10.05 -13.71 10.02
CA LEU A 179 -10.20 -13.90 8.59
C LEU A 179 -11.58 -14.50 8.25
N PRO A 180 -12.15 -14.19 7.06
CA PRO A 180 -13.34 -14.87 6.56
C PRO A 180 -13.16 -16.39 6.49
N SER A 181 -14.25 -17.14 6.69
CA SER A 181 -14.25 -18.61 6.61
C SER A 181 -13.98 -19.16 5.21
N SER A 182 -14.07 -18.32 4.18
CA SER A 182 -13.67 -18.60 2.80
C SER A 182 -12.14 -18.65 2.62
N ILE A 183 -11.37 -18.14 3.59
CA ILE A 183 -9.92 -18.25 3.61
C ILE A 183 -9.56 -19.51 4.37
N PHE A 184 -8.93 -20.47 3.71
CA PHE A 184 -8.63 -21.76 4.32
C PHE A 184 -7.32 -21.69 5.13
N ASP A 185 -7.32 -22.31 6.31
CA ASP A 185 -6.10 -22.44 7.10
C ASP A 185 -5.21 -23.53 6.49
N ALA A 186 -3.93 -23.23 6.36
CA ALA A 186 -2.94 -24.15 5.87
C ALA A 186 -2.69 -25.32 6.84
N ILE A 187 -2.88 -25.10 8.15
CA ILE A 187 -2.63 -26.08 9.22
C ILE A 187 -3.99 -26.54 9.79
N ASP A 188 -4.15 -27.83 10.08
CA ASP A 188 -5.33 -28.35 10.80
C ASP A 188 -5.27 -28.00 12.29
N ASN A 189 -6.39 -28.04 13.03
CA ASN A 189 -6.51 -27.79 14.49
C ASN A 189 -5.53 -28.61 15.38
N VAL A 190 -4.23 -28.33 15.28
CA VAL A 190 -3.15 -29.00 15.97
C VAL A 190 -2.26 -27.90 16.52
N ASP A 191 -1.98 -28.00 17.82
CA ASP A 191 -1.16 -27.10 18.61
C ASP A 191 0.32 -27.18 18.16
N VAL A 192 0.65 -26.61 16.99
CA VAL A 192 2.00 -26.68 16.41
C VAL A 192 2.87 -25.57 16.98
N LYS A 193 3.46 -25.81 18.14
CA LYS A 193 4.52 -24.96 18.71
C LYS A 193 5.82 -24.90 17.90
N ASN A 194 5.94 -25.68 16.81
CA ASN A 194 7.14 -25.72 15.96
C ASN A 194 6.79 -25.62 14.46
N ARG A 195 6.87 -24.41 13.89
CA ARG A 195 6.61 -24.10 12.46
C ARG A 195 7.57 -24.76 11.46
N PHE A 196 8.55 -25.54 11.89
CA PHE A 196 9.56 -26.12 10.99
C PHE A 196 9.14 -27.44 10.32
N ASP A 197 8.04 -28.08 10.76
CA ASP A 197 7.53 -29.34 10.21
C ASP A 197 6.20 -29.19 9.45
N VAL A 198 5.91 -28.00 8.91
CA VAL A 198 4.63 -27.69 8.23
C VAL A 198 4.35 -28.65 7.07
N LYS A 199 5.35 -29.13 6.34
CA LYS A 199 5.13 -29.99 5.15
C LYS A 199 4.32 -31.27 5.43
N ASN A 200 4.36 -31.80 6.65
CA ASN A 200 3.67 -33.06 6.98
C ASN A 200 2.26 -32.86 7.58
N ASN A 201 1.86 -31.63 7.90
CA ASN A 201 0.62 -31.31 8.61
C ASN A 201 -0.28 -30.33 7.84
N LEU A 202 -0.11 -30.22 6.53
CA LEU A 202 -0.91 -29.33 5.68
C LEU A 202 -2.23 -30.00 5.29
N ASN A 203 -3.32 -29.23 5.38
CA ASN A 203 -4.65 -29.64 4.91
C ASN A 203 -4.75 -29.75 3.38
N PHE A 204 -3.74 -29.26 2.67
CA PHE A 204 -3.72 -29.19 1.21
C PHE A 204 -2.46 -29.86 0.69
N ASN A 205 -2.61 -30.58 -0.42
CA ASN A 205 -1.44 -31.01 -1.17
C ASN A 205 -0.78 -29.78 -1.79
N LEU A 206 0.26 -29.26 -1.13
CA LEU A 206 1.09 -28.14 -1.59
C LEU A 206 2.19 -28.60 -2.59
N GLU A 207 2.11 -29.83 -3.10
CA GLU A 207 2.93 -30.25 -4.24
C GLU A 207 2.55 -29.45 -5.50
N ASN A 208 3.54 -29.17 -6.34
CA ASN A 208 3.40 -28.41 -7.60
C ASN A 208 3.02 -26.92 -7.46
N LEU A 209 3.29 -26.30 -6.30
CA LEU A 209 3.23 -24.85 -6.18
C LEU A 209 4.25 -24.16 -7.09
N THR A 210 3.78 -23.19 -7.87
CA THR A 210 4.64 -22.28 -8.64
C THR A 210 4.83 -20.99 -7.85
N ILE A 211 6.06 -20.72 -7.45
CA ILE A 211 6.42 -19.46 -6.78
C ILE A 211 6.39 -18.34 -7.81
N VAL A 212 5.54 -17.34 -7.58
CA VAL A 212 5.45 -16.17 -8.46
C VAL A 212 6.42 -15.09 -8.00
N PRO A 213 7.10 -14.39 -8.93
CA PRO A 213 8.05 -13.33 -8.58
C PRO A 213 7.31 -12.16 -7.93
N THR A 214 7.78 -11.65 -6.79
CA THR A 214 7.14 -10.53 -6.06
C THR A 214 7.77 -9.17 -6.40
N ASN A 215 8.40 -9.06 -7.56
CA ASN A 215 9.14 -7.89 -8.02
C ASN A 215 8.52 -7.32 -9.32
N HIS A 216 9.26 -6.46 -10.04
CA HIS A 216 8.80 -5.86 -11.30
C HIS A 216 8.46 -6.88 -12.41
N LEU A 217 8.79 -8.17 -12.25
CA LEU A 217 8.43 -9.24 -13.19
C LEU A 217 7.05 -9.85 -12.92
N PHE A 218 6.41 -9.54 -11.77
CA PHE A 218 5.11 -10.10 -11.40
C PHE A 218 4.05 -9.87 -12.48
N ASN A 219 4.03 -8.67 -13.05
CA ASN A 219 3.07 -8.29 -14.08
C ASN A 219 3.24 -9.05 -15.41
N CYS A 220 4.39 -9.71 -15.62
CA CYS A 220 4.71 -10.50 -16.81
C CYS A 220 4.33 -11.98 -16.67
N VAL A 221 3.86 -12.39 -15.48
CA VAL A 221 3.49 -13.79 -15.23
C VAL A 221 2.19 -14.11 -15.96
N ASP A 222 2.19 -15.17 -16.77
CA ASP A 222 0.94 -15.71 -17.32
C ASP A 222 0.24 -16.59 -16.27
N PHE A 223 -0.60 -15.96 -15.46
CA PHE A 223 -1.34 -16.67 -14.41
C PHE A 223 -2.33 -17.72 -14.94
N ARG A 224 -2.66 -17.72 -16.24
CA ARG A 224 -3.62 -18.69 -16.82
C ARG A 224 -3.01 -20.08 -16.98
N SER A 225 -1.68 -20.17 -17.06
CA SER A 225 -0.97 -21.45 -17.18
C SER A 225 -0.54 -22.03 -15.84
N ILE A 226 -0.93 -21.41 -14.71
CA ILE A 226 -0.50 -21.81 -13.38
C ILE A 226 -1.71 -22.27 -12.58
N ASP A 227 -1.72 -23.56 -12.21
CA ASP A 227 -2.79 -24.15 -11.42
C ASP A 227 -2.68 -23.77 -9.93
N ASN A 228 -1.49 -23.92 -9.34
CA ASN A 228 -1.24 -23.62 -7.93
C ASN A 228 -0.16 -22.56 -7.78
N ILE A 229 -0.48 -21.46 -7.10
CA ILE A 229 0.37 -20.28 -6.95
C ILE A 229 0.88 -20.20 -5.52
N GLU A 230 2.17 -19.90 -5.32
CA GLU A 230 2.72 -19.54 -4.01
C GLU A 230 3.25 -18.10 -3.99
N ILE A 231 2.82 -17.32 -3.01
CA ILE A 231 3.34 -15.97 -2.71
C ILE A 231 4.20 -16.05 -1.45
N LYS A 232 5.51 -15.79 -1.58
CA LYS A 232 6.48 -15.87 -0.46
C LYS A 232 6.90 -14.54 0.16
N SER A 233 6.49 -13.43 -0.44
CA SER A 233 6.88 -12.11 0.02
C SER A 233 5.80 -11.10 -0.34
N SER A 234 5.80 -9.96 0.34
CA SER A 234 5.02 -8.80 -0.08
C SER A 234 5.46 -8.42 -1.50
N SER A 235 4.52 -8.43 -2.44
CA SER A 235 4.78 -7.95 -3.79
C SER A 235 4.47 -6.46 -3.88
N TRP A 236 4.88 -5.89 -4.99
CA TRP A 236 4.60 -4.53 -5.37
C TRP A 236 3.09 -4.34 -5.57
N ALA A 237 2.43 -3.47 -4.79
CA ALA A 237 0.97 -3.26 -4.93
C ALA A 237 0.56 -2.86 -6.36
N GLN A 238 1.43 -2.16 -7.10
CA GLN A 238 1.19 -1.72 -8.48
C GLN A 238 1.11 -2.91 -9.45
N SER A 239 1.79 -4.03 -9.15
CA SER A 239 1.95 -5.16 -10.07
C SER A 239 0.62 -5.82 -10.49
N LEU A 240 -0.36 -5.83 -9.59
CA LEU A 240 -1.69 -6.42 -9.85
C LEU A 240 -2.56 -5.48 -10.69
N TYR A 241 -2.46 -4.17 -10.47
CA TYR A 241 -3.13 -3.15 -11.28
C TYR A 241 -2.43 -2.87 -12.62
N THR A 242 -1.24 -3.42 -12.81
CA THR A 242 -0.49 -3.37 -14.08
C THR A 242 -0.26 -4.75 -14.66
N SER A 243 -1.00 -5.78 -14.23
CA SER A 243 -1.01 -7.09 -14.88
C SER A 243 -2.09 -7.09 -15.96
N ASN A 244 -1.76 -7.50 -17.18
CA ASN A 244 -2.72 -7.58 -18.28
C ASN A 244 -3.82 -8.63 -18.06
N ILE A 245 -3.61 -9.58 -17.14
CA ILE A 245 -4.58 -10.63 -16.80
C ILE A 245 -5.44 -10.19 -15.61
N ILE A 246 -4.82 -9.61 -14.57
CA ILE A 246 -5.50 -9.35 -13.29
C ILE A 246 -6.12 -7.96 -13.23
N ALA A 247 -5.42 -6.94 -13.74
CA ALA A 247 -5.85 -5.54 -13.60
C ALA A 247 -7.25 -5.25 -14.18
N PRO A 248 -7.62 -5.76 -15.37
CA PRO A 248 -8.94 -5.52 -15.92
C PRO A 248 -10.05 -6.07 -15.01
N ILE A 249 -9.84 -7.26 -14.44
CA ILE A 249 -10.80 -7.92 -13.55
C ILE A 249 -10.95 -7.15 -12.24
N ILE A 250 -9.83 -6.73 -11.64
CA ILE A 250 -9.86 -5.95 -10.41
C ILE A 250 -10.57 -4.61 -10.63
N LYS A 251 -10.20 -3.87 -11.69
CA LYS A 251 -10.83 -2.59 -12.02
C LYS A 251 -12.32 -2.73 -12.30
N GLN A 252 -12.71 -3.73 -13.09
CA GLN A 252 -14.12 -3.94 -13.45
C GLN A 252 -15.00 -4.23 -12.23
N ASN A 253 -14.49 -4.96 -11.24
CA ASN A 253 -15.30 -5.42 -10.11
C ASN A 253 -15.18 -4.53 -8.88
N PHE A 254 -13.99 -3.98 -8.62
CA PHE A 254 -13.65 -3.25 -7.41
C PHE A 254 -13.25 -1.79 -7.66
N GLY A 255 -13.21 -1.35 -8.92
CA GLY A 255 -12.83 0.02 -9.29
C GLY A 255 -11.43 0.40 -8.82
N TYR A 256 -11.27 1.66 -8.41
CA TYR A 256 -10.07 2.18 -7.75
C TYR A 256 -10.13 2.00 -6.23
N HIS A 257 -11.01 1.09 -5.76
CA HIS A 257 -11.39 0.91 -4.37
C HIS A 257 -11.13 -0.51 -3.85
N ALA A 258 -10.31 -1.30 -4.55
CA ALA A 258 -10.05 -2.69 -4.16
C ALA A 258 -9.39 -2.87 -2.78
N ALA A 259 -8.44 -2.03 -2.37
CA ALA A 259 -7.81 -2.15 -1.04
C ALA A 259 -8.79 -1.87 0.13
N TYR A 260 -9.67 -0.89 -0.01
CA TYR A 260 -10.76 -0.58 0.91
C TYR A 260 -11.77 -1.72 0.96
N ILE A 261 -12.21 -2.22 -0.20
CA ILE A 261 -13.25 -3.25 -0.26
C ILE A 261 -12.71 -4.61 0.21
N LEU A 262 -11.67 -5.13 -0.46
CA LEU A 262 -11.09 -6.44 -0.14
C LEU A 262 -10.35 -6.41 1.19
N GLY A 263 -9.73 -5.28 1.55
CA GLY A 263 -9.13 -5.10 2.86
C GLY A 263 -10.15 -5.18 3.98
N ASN A 264 -11.30 -4.50 3.87
CA ASN A 264 -12.32 -4.61 4.91
C ASN A 264 -12.94 -6.01 4.96
N TYR A 265 -13.17 -6.66 3.81
CA TYR A 265 -13.60 -8.04 3.79
C TYR A 265 -12.64 -8.97 4.57
N LEU A 266 -11.33 -8.82 4.35
CA LEU A 266 -10.30 -9.63 5.01
C LEU A 266 -10.06 -9.25 6.48
N PHE A 267 -9.96 -7.95 6.77
CA PHE A 267 -9.35 -7.39 8.00
C PHE A 267 -10.28 -6.44 8.77
N GLY A 268 -11.39 -6.03 8.16
CA GLY A 268 -12.35 -5.08 8.74
C GLY A 268 -13.15 -5.69 9.89
N SER A 269 -13.85 -4.81 10.61
CA SER A 269 -14.72 -5.16 11.72
C SER A 269 -15.91 -4.22 11.76
N SER A 270 -17.13 -4.76 11.83
CA SER A 270 -18.34 -3.99 12.11
C SER A 270 -18.48 -3.63 13.59
N GLU A 271 -17.75 -4.33 14.47
CA GLU A 271 -17.76 -4.09 15.91
C GLU A 271 -16.75 -3.00 16.28
N LYS A 272 -17.20 -2.01 17.07
CA LYS A 272 -16.33 -0.97 17.62
C LYS A 272 -15.24 -1.64 18.48
N PRO A 273 -13.95 -1.32 18.27
CA PRO A 273 -12.86 -1.89 19.07
C PRO A 273 -12.94 -1.42 20.52
N LYS A 274 -12.19 -2.09 21.40
CA LYS A 274 -12.07 -1.70 22.82
C LYS A 274 -11.54 -0.27 22.94
N SER A 275 -11.87 0.40 24.05
CA SER A 275 -11.50 1.80 24.30
C SER A 275 -10.00 2.07 24.27
N GLU A 276 -9.15 1.08 24.55
CA GLU A 276 -7.68 1.20 24.45
C GLU A 276 -7.17 1.26 23.00
N CYS A 277 -7.94 0.75 22.04
CA CYS A 277 -7.65 0.73 20.60
C CYS A 277 -8.56 1.67 19.82
N PHE A 278 -9.15 2.64 20.51
CA PHE A 278 -10.12 3.57 19.95
C PHE A 278 -9.82 4.99 20.44
N ILE A 279 -9.89 5.97 19.55
CA ILE A 279 -9.66 7.36 19.90
C ILE A 279 -10.98 8.12 19.71
N ASP A 280 -11.66 8.43 20.82
CA ASP A 280 -12.86 9.26 20.80
C ASP A 280 -12.49 10.73 20.54
N ASN A 281 -13.28 11.40 19.70
CA ASN A 281 -13.29 12.85 19.49
C ASN A 281 -12.01 13.50 18.92
N THR A 282 -11.08 12.74 18.34
CA THR A 282 -9.92 13.32 17.63
C THR A 282 -10.22 13.55 16.16
N GLU A 283 -9.99 14.78 15.68
CA GLU A 283 -10.16 15.13 14.27
C GLU A 283 -9.04 14.53 13.40
N ILE A 284 -7.78 14.67 13.83
CA ILE A 284 -6.62 14.22 13.06
C ILE A 284 -5.71 13.34 13.91
N VAL A 285 -5.43 12.13 13.44
CA VAL A 285 -4.45 11.23 14.04
C VAL A 285 -3.25 11.11 13.12
N VAL A 286 -2.06 11.27 13.69
CA VAL A 286 -0.77 11.20 13.00
C VAL A 286 -0.08 9.90 13.38
N GLU A 287 0.33 9.13 12.37
CA GLU A 287 1.19 7.98 12.56
C GLU A 287 2.65 8.44 12.75
N GLY A 288 3.30 7.93 13.77
CA GLY A 288 4.67 8.21 14.15
C GLY A 288 5.55 7.01 13.90
N TRP A 289 5.51 6.46 12.67
CA TRP A 289 6.36 5.34 12.31
C TRP A 289 7.80 5.81 12.07
N VAL A 290 8.75 5.10 12.69
CA VAL A 290 10.17 5.36 12.55
C VAL A 290 10.85 4.12 11.98
N PRO A 291 11.44 4.18 10.78
CA PRO A 291 12.18 3.05 10.25
C PRO A 291 13.49 2.87 11.01
N GLU A 292 13.97 1.64 11.06
CA GLU A 292 15.20 1.23 11.76
C GLU A 292 16.50 1.91 11.25
N ASN A 293 16.44 2.64 10.13
CA ASN A 293 17.60 3.23 9.44
C ASN A 293 17.49 4.76 9.29
N LYS A 294 18.65 5.42 9.28
CA LYS A 294 18.80 6.89 9.27
C LYS A 294 18.37 7.49 7.92
N GLY A 295 17.57 8.55 7.95
CA GLY A 295 17.28 9.35 6.75
C GLY A 295 15.89 9.99 6.72
N LEU A 296 14.97 9.56 7.58
CA LEU A 296 13.69 10.25 7.80
C LEU A 296 13.80 11.21 8.97
N ASP A 297 13.09 12.34 8.86
CA ASP A 297 12.82 13.18 10.03
C ASP A 297 12.08 12.40 11.11
N SER A 298 12.44 12.73 12.36
CA SER A 298 11.74 12.25 13.55
C SER A 298 10.26 12.67 13.50
N PRO A 299 9.31 11.80 13.91
CA PRO A 299 7.90 12.16 14.07
C PRO A 299 7.67 13.39 14.96
N THR A 300 8.59 13.72 15.87
CA THR A 300 8.53 14.97 16.66
C THR A 300 8.52 16.22 15.80
N ARG A 301 9.08 16.18 14.59
CA ARG A 301 9.20 17.31 13.66
C ARG A 301 8.10 17.38 12.60
N TYR A 302 7.19 16.41 12.56
CA TYR A 302 6.17 16.35 11.51
C TYR A 302 5.24 17.57 11.52
N HIS A 303 5.02 18.17 12.69
CA HIS A 303 4.25 19.40 12.86
C HIS A 303 4.76 20.56 11.99
N GLU A 304 6.07 20.60 11.69
CA GLU A 304 6.68 21.60 10.78
C GLU A 304 6.08 21.56 9.37
N PHE A 305 5.39 20.48 8.98
CA PHE A 305 4.86 20.24 7.63
C PHE A 305 3.34 20.31 7.51
N TYR A 306 2.58 20.42 8.61
CA TYR A 306 1.11 20.32 8.60
C TYR A 306 0.43 21.43 7.79
N ASN A 307 1.02 22.62 7.79
CA ASN A 307 0.53 23.75 7.01
C ASN A 307 0.37 23.43 5.51
N ARG A 308 1.17 22.50 4.95
CA ARG A 308 1.07 22.08 3.55
C ARG A 308 -0.16 21.22 3.28
N CYS A 309 -0.62 20.49 4.30
CA CYS A 309 -1.86 19.73 4.26
C CYS A 309 -3.08 20.54 4.70
N GLY A 310 -2.87 21.76 5.22
CA GLY A 310 -3.92 22.69 5.58
C GLY A 310 -4.55 22.43 6.95
N PHE A 311 -3.81 21.83 7.88
CA PHE A 311 -4.23 21.67 9.28
C PHE A 311 -3.16 22.17 10.26
N ASN A 312 -3.54 22.33 11.54
CA ASN A 312 -2.69 22.86 12.61
C ASN A 312 -2.48 21.82 13.73
N ASP A 313 -1.45 22.05 14.54
CA ASP A 313 -0.95 21.10 15.54
C ASP A 313 -1.95 20.80 16.68
N ASN A 314 -2.75 21.80 17.06
CA ASN A 314 -3.54 21.83 18.30
C ASN A 314 -4.71 20.81 18.37
N GLU A 315 -4.91 20.01 17.31
CA GLU A 315 -6.00 19.03 17.20
C GLU A 315 -5.48 17.64 16.79
N THR A 316 -4.18 17.40 17.00
CA THR A 316 -3.49 16.19 16.53
C THR A 316 -3.13 15.25 17.67
N THR A 317 -3.52 13.98 17.55
CA THR A 317 -3.01 12.89 18.38
C THR A 317 -1.98 12.10 17.60
N MET A 318 -0.81 11.85 18.19
CA MET A 318 0.25 11.04 17.60
C MET A 318 0.17 9.59 18.11
N LEU A 319 0.25 8.62 17.20
CA LEU A 319 0.46 7.20 17.53
C LEU A 319 1.90 6.83 17.20
N PHE A 320 2.70 6.61 18.23
CA PHE A 320 4.11 6.31 18.09
C PHE A 320 4.37 4.82 18.29
N SER A 321 4.94 4.19 17.27
CA SER A 321 5.24 2.76 17.29
C SER A 321 6.71 2.51 17.39
N SER A 322 7.09 1.76 18.43
CA SER A 322 8.49 1.47 18.73
C SER A 322 8.66 0.05 19.26
N SER A 323 9.81 -0.53 18.99
CA SER A 323 10.19 -1.88 19.45
C SER A 323 10.69 -1.92 20.89
N LEU A 324 10.72 -0.77 21.59
CA LEU A 324 11.33 -0.60 22.92
C LEU A 324 10.38 0.02 23.95
N ILE A 325 9.11 -0.40 23.98
CA ILE A 325 8.26 -0.08 25.12
C ILE A 325 8.63 -1.03 26.27
N THR A 326 9.81 -0.84 26.86
CA THR A 326 10.04 -1.29 28.24
C THR A 326 9.81 -0.11 29.17
N THR A 327 8.94 -0.37 30.14
CA THR A 327 8.43 0.52 31.18
C THR A 327 9.55 1.17 32.00
N ASN A 328 10.12 2.27 31.49
CA ASN A 328 10.69 3.36 32.26
C ASN A 328 11.08 4.46 31.27
N SER A 329 10.54 5.66 31.49
CA SER A 329 10.76 6.88 30.70
C SER A 329 12.22 7.35 30.62
N SER A 330 13.16 6.61 31.22
CA SER A 330 14.60 6.87 31.18
C SER A 330 15.37 6.02 30.15
N ILE A 331 14.73 5.04 29.49
CA ILE A 331 15.37 4.17 28.49
C ILE A 331 14.96 4.58 27.06
N ILE A 332 14.86 5.88 26.79
CA ILE A 332 14.86 6.42 25.42
C ILE A 332 16.32 6.71 24.97
N HIS A 333 17.29 6.57 25.87
CA HIS A 333 18.68 6.99 25.64
C HIS A 333 19.54 6.00 24.82
N ASP A 334 19.19 4.71 24.75
CA ASP A 334 20.14 3.66 24.31
C ASP A 334 20.04 3.23 22.82
N LEU A 335 19.18 3.86 22.00
CA LEU A 335 19.15 3.62 20.53
C LEU A 335 19.66 4.77 19.65
N ASN A 336 20.28 5.82 20.20
CA ASN A 336 20.58 7.06 19.43
C ASN A 336 19.34 7.69 18.76
N MET A 337 18.12 7.25 19.10
CA MET A 337 16.86 7.89 18.74
C MET A 337 16.29 8.52 20.00
N ASN A 338 16.92 9.61 20.44
CA ASN A 338 16.34 10.50 21.45
C ASN A 338 15.14 11.22 20.81
N VAL A 339 14.02 10.51 20.66
CA VAL A 339 12.76 11.14 20.27
C VAL A 339 12.21 11.81 21.53
N ASP A 340 12.75 12.98 21.83
CA ASP A 340 12.24 13.81 22.91
C ASP A 340 10.97 14.53 22.44
N PHE A 341 9.83 14.04 22.94
CA PHE A 341 8.54 14.66 22.70
C PHE A 341 8.25 15.87 23.61
N SER A 342 9.19 16.27 24.48
CA SER A 342 9.05 17.46 25.34
C SER A 342 8.85 18.75 24.56
N GLN A 343 9.26 18.77 23.28
CA GLN A 343 9.08 19.89 22.35
C GLN A 343 7.97 19.66 21.32
N SER A 344 7.21 18.57 21.43
CA SER A 344 6.19 18.25 20.43
C SER A 344 4.88 18.97 20.71
N ASN A 345 4.22 19.45 19.64
CA ASN A 345 2.96 20.19 19.72
C ASN A 345 1.71 19.28 19.66
N TYR A 346 1.87 17.98 19.94
CA TYR A 346 0.76 17.02 19.93
C TYR A 346 -0.11 17.18 21.17
N ASP A 347 -1.43 17.12 21.00
CA ASP A 347 -2.38 17.13 22.13
C ASP A 347 -2.21 15.86 22.98
N LYS A 348 -1.99 14.73 22.32
CA LYS A 348 -1.80 13.43 22.96
C LYS A 348 -0.83 12.56 22.17
N ILE A 349 -0.05 11.75 22.88
CA ILE A 349 0.82 10.73 22.31
C ILE A 349 0.43 9.37 22.90
N LEU A 350 0.16 8.41 22.02
CA LEU A 350 -0.12 7.02 22.37
C LEU A 350 1.01 6.13 21.85
N HIS A 351 1.43 5.15 22.65
CA HIS A 351 2.56 4.29 22.34
C HIS A 351 2.09 2.87 22.05
N PHE A 352 2.62 2.29 20.97
CA PHE A 352 2.36 0.91 20.55
C PHE A 352 3.66 0.12 20.37
N ASP A 353 3.65 -1.16 20.76
CA ASP A 353 4.79 -2.06 20.63
C ASP A 353 4.80 -2.66 19.23
N SER A 354 5.79 -2.29 18.43
CA SER A 354 5.89 -2.77 17.05
C SER A 354 6.27 -4.25 16.93
N ASN A 355 6.67 -4.90 18.03
CA ASN A 355 6.97 -6.34 18.08
C ASN A 355 5.77 -7.19 18.49
N ASP A 356 4.74 -6.58 19.08
CA ASP A 356 3.52 -7.27 19.49
C ASP A 356 2.41 -7.11 18.45
N GLN A 357 1.94 -8.23 17.90
CA GLN A 357 0.92 -8.24 16.87
C GLN A 357 -0.43 -7.70 17.37
N HIS A 358 -0.77 -7.94 18.65
CA HIS A 358 -1.98 -7.36 19.25
C HIS A 358 -1.88 -5.84 19.35
N SER A 359 -0.72 -5.32 19.76
CA SER A 359 -0.46 -3.87 19.79
C SER A 359 -0.55 -3.24 18.40
N LEU A 360 0.00 -3.89 17.36
CA LEU A 360 -0.12 -3.41 15.97
C LEU A 360 -1.56 -3.40 15.45
N VAL A 361 -2.38 -4.40 15.81
CA VAL A 361 -3.82 -4.38 15.48
C VAL A 361 -4.56 -3.30 16.27
N CYS A 362 -4.16 -3.06 17.52
CA CYS A 362 -4.70 -1.99 18.34
C CYS A 362 -4.40 -0.61 17.73
N GLU A 363 -3.16 -0.40 17.26
CA GLU A 363 -2.74 0.79 16.54
C GLU A 363 -3.54 0.97 15.24
N LEU A 364 -3.69 -0.10 14.45
CA LEU A 364 -4.49 -0.09 13.22
C LEU A 364 -5.92 0.42 13.48
N HIS A 365 -6.58 -0.12 14.50
CA HIS A 365 -7.92 0.30 14.90
C HIS A 365 -7.96 1.75 15.42
N ALA A 366 -6.95 2.16 16.19
CA ALA A 366 -6.83 3.52 16.69
C ALA A 366 -6.68 4.53 15.54
N LEU A 367 -5.87 4.23 14.52
CA LEU A 367 -5.76 5.03 13.29
C LEU A 367 -7.12 5.10 12.58
N ILE A 368 -7.77 3.96 12.33
CA ILE A 368 -9.06 3.89 11.62
C ILE A 368 -10.14 4.69 12.35
N SER A 369 -10.10 4.77 13.69
CA SER A 369 -11.12 5.49 14.48
C SER A 369 -11.18 7.00 14.24
N ALA A 370 -10.06 7.60 13.80
CA ALA A 370 -9.93 9.04 13.56
C ALA A 370 -10.88 9.56 12.47
N ARG A 371 -11.14 10.87 12.44
CA ARG A 371 -11.82 11.49 11.29
C ARG A 371 -10.91 11.63 10.08
N LYS A 372 -9.63 11.91 10.31
CA LYS A 372 -8.57 11.96 9.29
C LYS A 372 -7.28 11.31 9.79
N ILE A 373 -6.63 10.58 8.91
CA ILE A 373 -5.35 9.92 9.17
C ILE A 373 -4.23 10.65 8.42
N VAL A 374 -3.14 10.95 9.12
CA VAL A 374 -1.88 11.40 8.54
C VAL A 374 -0.88 10.27 8.73
N ARG A 375 -0.59 9.52 7.67
CA ARG A 375 0.32 8.36 7.74
C ARG A 375 1.76 8.73 7.38
N THR A 376 2.72 7.97 7.89
CA THR A 376 4.12 8.13 7.50
C THR A 376 4.36 7.50 6.13
N PHE A 377 5.02 8.23 5.25
CA PHE A 377 5.51 7.69 3.97
C PHE A 377 6.49 6.52 4.24
N GLY A 378 6.21 5.34 3.69
CA GLY A 378 6.94 4.11 4.04
C GLY A 378 6.18 3.11 4.91
N SER A 379 5.22 3.54 5.73
CA SER A 379 4.51 2.66 6.65
C SER A 379 3.33 1.87 6.07
N MET A 380 3.53 0.57 5.80
CA MET A 380 2.46 -0.35 5.38
C MET A 380 1.26 -0.36 6.33
N LEU A 381 1.47 -0.17 7.63
CA LEU A 381 0.37 -0.16 8.61
C LEU A 381 -0.51 1.08 8.41
N GLY A 382 0.08 2.27 8.32
CA GLY A 382 -0.64 3.51 8.07
C GLY A 382 -1.38 3.53 6.73
N PHE A 383 -0.84 2.88 5.70
CA PHE A 383 -1.61 2.65 4.47
C PHE A 383 -2.83 1.78 4.71
N TRP A 384 -2.66 0.63 5.37
CA TRP A 384 -3.79 -0.25 5.66
C TRP A 384 -4.85 0.46 6.49
N ALA A 385 -4.46 1.26 7.48
CA ALA A 385 -5.40 2.09 8.24
C ALA A 385 -6.20 3.04 7.34
N ASN A 386 -5.51 3.80 6.48
CA ASN A 386 -6.14 4.75 5.57
C ASN A 386 -7.05 4.05 4.54
N ALA A 387 -6.59 2.93 3.98
CA ALA A 387 -7.35 2.13 3.03
C ALA A 387 -8.61 1.54 3.68
N LEU A 388 -8.51 0.97 4.88
CA LEU A 388 -9.64 0.36 5.59
C LEU A 388 -10.68 1.40 6.05
N GLN A 389 -10.24 2.61 6.41
CA GLN A 389 -11.16 3.70 6.75
C GLN A 389 -12.04 4.14 5.55
N GLY A 390 -11.50 4.09 4.33
CA GLY A 390 -12.24 4.51 3.13
C GLY A 390 -12.42 6.02 3.01
N SER A 391 -11.50 6.80 3.59
CA SER A 391 -11.51 8.26 3.56
C SER A 391 -10.16 8.82 3.16
N LYS A 392 -10.18 9.97 2.48
CA LYS A 392 -8.98 10.69 2.07
C LYS A 392 -8.22 11.13 3.31
N GLY A 393 -7.03 10.58 3.49
CA GLY A 393 -6.08 11.03 4.50
C GLY A 393 -5.00 11.93 3.91
N TYR A 394 -3.88 11.93 4.62
CA TYR A 394 -2.67 12.66 4.28
C TYR A 394 -1.49 11.71 4.42
N TYR A 395 -0.36 12.03 3.79
CA TYR A 395 0.91 11.43 4.18
C TYR A 395 1.98 12.48 4.43
N ILE A 396 2.91 12.15 5.31
CA ILE A 396 4.12 12.93 5.55
C ILE A 396 5.30 12.16 5.03
N ASN A 397 6.06 12.80 4.15
CA ASN A 397 7.33 12.30 3.65
C ASN A 397 8.46 13.07 4.34
N GLY A 398 9.07 12.41 5.32
CA GLY A 398 10.20 12.92 6.07
C GLY A 398 11.54 12.95 5.31
N ILE A 399 11.61 12.42 4.08
CA ILE A 399 12.77 12.59 3.18
C ILE A 399 12.71 13.96 2.51
N ASP A 400 11.56 14.28 1.91
CA ASP A 400 11.39 15.48 1.10
C ASP A 400 10.81 16.67 1.89
N HIS A 401 10.56 16.47 3.19
CA HIS A 401 10.00 17.48 4.10
C HIS A 401 8.65 18.03 3.59
N ILE A 402 7.76 17.12 3.18
CA ILE A 402 6.45 17.46 2.60
C ILE A 402 5.32 16.72 3.32
N CYS A 403 4.17 17.40 3.44
CA CYS A 403 2.88 16.78 3.73
C CYS A 403 2.01 16.91 2.47
N VAL A 404 1.31 15.84 2.10
CA VAL A 404 0.51 15.77 0.87
C VAL A 404 -0.89 15.25 1.17
N ASN A 405 -1.89 15.91 0.57
CA ASN A 405 -3.29 15.50 0.62
C ASN A 405 -3.53 14.37 -0.37
N LEU A 406 -4.17 13.30 0.10
CA LEU A 406 -4.58 12.21 -0.77
C LEU A 406 -5.90 12.55 -1.46
N THR A 407 -6.04 12.12 -2.70
CA THR A 407 -7.23 12.19 -3.54
C THR A 407 -8.19 11.04 -3.26
N ASN A 408 -7.72 9.93 -2.69
CA ASN A 408 -8.50 8.80 -2.21
C ASN A 408 -7.75 7.96 -1.14
N SER A 409 -8.47 7.10 -0.43
CA SER A 409 -7.96 6.22 0.64
C SER A 409 -6.87 5.23 0.20
N GLN A 410 -6.79 4.93 -1.08
CA GLN A 410 -5.81 3.99 -1.64
C GLN A 410 -4.60 4.69 -2.24
N GLN A 411 -4.69 6.01 -2.43
CA GLN A 411 -3.61 6.77 -2.99
C GLN A 411 -2.43 6.71 -2.02
N GLY A 412 -1.26 6.43 -2.58
CA GLY A 412 -0.04 6.24 -1.82
C GLY A 412 -0.02 4.94 -0.99
N SER A 413 -0.88 3.95 -1.33
CA SER A 413 -0.58 2.49 -1.20
C SER A 413 0.81 2.09 -1.70
N LEU A 414 1.40 3.02 -2.42
CA LEU A 414 2.71 3.10 -2.98
C LEU A 414 3.77 3.42 -1.94
N PHE A 415 4.06 2.43 -1.11
CA PHE A 415 5.42 2.26 -0.58
C PHE A 415 6.46 1.99 -1.66
N HIS A 416 6.25 2.39 -2.92
CA HIS A 416 7.06 1.94 -4.05
C HIS A 416 7.12 2.86 -5.27
N THR A 417 6.77 4.14 -5.18
CA THR A 417 7.02 5.02 -6.34
C THR A 417 8.30 5.77 -6.17
N PHE A 418 9.32 5.17 -6.76
CA PHE A 418 10.69 5.62 -6.86
C PHE A 418 11.36 5.82 -5.51
N VAL A 419 12.41 5.02 -5.32
CA VAL A 419 13.28 5.15 -4.17
C VAL A 419 14.60 5.57 -4.75
N PRO A 420 15.11 6.76 -4.40
CA PRO A 420 16.47 7.09 -4.81
C PRO A 420 17.38 5.96 -4.32
N ARG A 421 18.39 5.60 -5.10
CA ARG A 421 19.25 4.44 -4.84
C ARG A 421 19.79 4.40 -3.40
N ASP A 422 19.99 5.55 -2.79
CA ASP A 422 20.50 5.70 -1.43
C ASP A 422 19.48 5.32 -0.33
N TYR A 423 18.21 5.08 -0.70
CA TYR A 423 17.09 4.78 0.20
C TYR A 423 16.41 3.42 -0.06
N HIS A 424 17.00 2.53 -0.87
CA HIS A 424 16.44 1.17 -1.14
C HIS A 424 16.17 0.35 0.13
N TRP A 425 16.78 0.72 1.26
CA TRP A 425 16.53 0.09 2.56
C TRP A 425 15.16 0.45 3.14
N LEU A 426 14.56 1.58 2.75
CA LEU A 426 13.28 2.06 3.28
C LEU A 426 12.09 1.36 2.61
N TYR A 427 12.30 0.81 1.41
CA TYR A 427 11.24 0.18 0.63
C TYR A 427 11.72 -1.06 -0.12
N TYR A 428 10.82 -2.02 -0.30
CA TYR A 428 10.98 -3.12 -1.26
C TYR A 428 10.72 -2.68 -2.73
N ALA A 429 11.06 -1.44 -3.11
CA ALA A 429 10.71 -0.89 -4.43
C ALA A 429 11.75 -1.19 -5.51
N ASN A 430 11.27 -1.41 -6.73
CA ASN A 430 12.09 -1.29 -7.94
C ASN A 430 12.09 0.18 -8.40
N ASP A 431 13.19 0.61 -9.01
CA ASP A 431 13.31 1.96 -9.58
C ASP A 431 12.50 2.13 -10.88
N TRP A 432 11.84 1.05 -11.35
CA TRP A 432 11.26 0.93 -12.68
C TRP A 432 9.81 0.44 -12.62
N PHE A 433 8.89 1.28 -13.07
CA PHE A 433 7.53 0.89 -13.40
C PHE A 433 7.56 0.10 -14.71
N TYR A 434 7.54 -1.22 -14.62
CA TYR A 434 7.63 -2.13 -15.77
C TYR A 434 6.23 -2.51 -16.25
N LEU A 435 6.01 -2.58 -17.57
CA LEU A 435 4.76 -3.03 -18.18
C LEU A 435 5.01 -4.22 -19.09
N CYS A 436 4.15 -5.23 -18.97
CA CYS A 436 4.20 -6.45 -19.77
C CYS A 436 2.87 -6.65 -20.48
N GLY A 437 2.91 -6.60 -21.82
CA GLY A 437 1.73 -6.78 -22.67
C GLY A 437 1.10 -5.46 -23.11
N THR A 438 -0.19 -5.51 -23.48
CA THR A 438 -0.94 -4.42 -24.11
C THR A 438 -1.68 -3.51 -23.11
N ASN A 439 -1.33 -3.58 -21.83
CA ASN A 439 -2.09 -2.97 -20.74
C ASN A 439 -1.58 -1.57 -20.33
N VAL A 440 -1.12 -0.82 -21.33
CA VAL A 440 -0.62 0.55 -21.14
C VAL A 440 -1.76 1.45 -20.64
N ASP A 441 -2.99 1.23 -21.10
CA ASP A 441 -4.13 2.04 -20.68
C ASP A 441 -4.47 1.80 -19.20
N GLU A 442 -4.47 0.55 -18.73
CA GLU A 442 -4.65 0.22 -17.30
C GLU A 442 -3.57 0.86 -16.44
N ALA A 443 -2.32 0.82 -16.92
CA ALA A 443 -1.19 1.41 -16.25
C ALA A 443 -1.29 2.94 -16.16
N HIS A 444 -1.70 3.61 -17.23
CA HIS A 444 -1.92 5.06 -17.23
C HIS A 444 -3.01 5.45 -16.25
N LEU A 445 -4.12 4.70 -16.23
CA LEU A 445 -5.20 4.93 -15.28
C LEU A 445 -4.75 4.69 -13.83
N TYR A 446 -3.90 3.69 -13.59
CA TYR A 446 -3.30 3.49 -12.28
C TYR A 446 -2.47 4.70 -11.84
N LEU A 447 -1.63 5.22 -12.73
CA LEU A 447 -0.81 6.40 -12.45
C LEU A 447 -1.69 7.63 -12.15
N ASP A 448 -2.75 7.83 -12.94
CA ASP A 448 -3.64 8.99 -12.85
C ASP A 448 -4.52 9.02 -11.58
N TYR A 449 -4.88 7.86 -11.03
CA TYR A 449 -5.87 7.78 -9.93
C TYR A 449 -5.32 7.21 -8.63
N LEU A 450 -4.24 6.44 -8.65
CA LEU A 450 -3.72 5.74 -7.46
C LEU A 450 -2.30 6.18 -7.06
N LEU A 451 -1.58 6.84 -7.97
CA LEU A 451 -0.28 7.43 -7.69
C LEU A 451 -0.35 8.95 -7.47
N TRP A 452 -0.83 9.71 -8.47
CA TRP A 452 -0.72 11.17 -8.47
C TRP A 452 -1.95 11.91 -7.94
#